data_AF-P56823-F1
#
_entry.id   AF-P56823-F1
#
_cell.length_a   1.000
_cell.length_b   1.000
_cell.length_c   1.000
_cell.angle_alpha   90.00
_cell.angle_beta   90.00
_cell.angle_gamma   90.00
#
_symmetry.space_group_name_H-M   'P 1'
#
loop_
_entity.id
_entity.type
_entity.pdbx_description
1 polymer ?
#
loop_
_entity_poly.entity_id
_entity_poly.type
_entity_poly.pdbx_seq_one_letter_code
_entity_poly.pdbx_strand_id
1 'polypeptide(L)'
;DIHTTAVAGVGVRKDVTRLTVSETENLREALRRIKADNGSDGFQSIASFHGSPPGCEHENHSVACCIHGMANFPQWHRLYVKQWEDALTAQGAKIGIPYWDWTTAFTELPALVTEEVDNPFHHGTIYNGEITTRAPRDKLFNDPEFGKESFFYRQVLLALEQTDYCDFEVQYEISHNAIHSWTGGQSPYGMSTLEYTAYDPLFLLHHSNVDRQFAIWQALQKFRGLPYNSANCAIQLLHQPMRPFSDADNVNPVTRTNSRARDVFNYDRLNYQYDDLNFHGLSISELNDVLERRKEKARIFAEFLLHGIGASADVTFDLCDSHDHCEFAGTFAILGGPLEHPWAFDRLFKYDVTDVFSKLHLRPDSEYHFNIHIVSVNGTELDSHLIRSPTVQFVPGVKDYYEK
;
A
#
# COMPACT_ATOMS: atom_id res chain seq x y z
N ASP A 1 -7.75 6.95 -29.14
CA ASP A 1 -7.92 8.43 -29.15
C ASP A 1 -9.01 8.89 -28.20
N ILE A 2 -8.72 8.85 -26.90
CA ILE A 2 -9.38 9.69 -25.92
C ILE A 2 -8.29 10.67 -25.49
N HIS A 3 -8.35 11.89 -26.00
CA HIS A 3 -7.56 12.97 -25.44
C HIS A 3 -7.88 13.02 -23.95
N THR A 4 -6.90 12.72 -23.11
CA THR A 4 -6.90 12.92 -21.66
C THR A 4 -7.04 14.42 -21.39
N THR A 5 -8.26 14.92 -21.49
CA THR A 5 -8.64 16.17 -20.82
C THR A 5 -8.55 15.88 -19.34
N ALA A 6 -7.43 16.26 -18.73
CA ALA A 6 -7.22 16.17 -17.28
C ALA A 6 -8.44 16.76 -16.59
N VAL A 7 -9.23 15.90 -15.95
CA VAL A 7 -10.43 16.33 -15.22
C VAL A 7 -9.91 17.07 -13.99
N ALA A 8 -10.24 18.35 -13.87
CA ALA A 8 -9.92 19.15 -12.70
C ALA A 8 -11.22 19.55 -12.03
N GLY A 9 -11.33 19.30 -10.73
CA GLY A 9 -12.54 19.57 -9.96
C GLY A 9 -12.46 18.93 -8.58
N VAL A 10 -13.42 19.29 -7.73
CA VAL A 10 -13.56 18.73 -6.39
C VAL A 10 -13.69 17.20 -6.52
N GLY A 11 -12.88 16.47 -5.75
CA GLY A 11 -12.85 15.01 -5.78
C GLY A 11 -11.96 14.38 -6.85
N VAL A 12 -11.21 15.15 -7.65
CA VAL A 12 -10.22 14.54 -8.56
C VAL A 12 -8.86 14.44 -7.87
N ARG A 13 -8.38 13.20 -7.69
CA ARG A 13 -7.04 12.88 -7.21
C ARG A 13 -6.07 12.87 -8.39
N LYS A 14 -5.02 13.67 -8.31
CA LYS A 14 -4.03 13.88 -9.37
C LYS A 14 -2.65 13.44 -8.90
N ASP A 15 -1.78 13.11 -9.85
CA ASP A 15 -0.37 12.89 -9.54
C ASP A 15 0.23 14.15 -8.91
N VAL A 16 0.93 13.99 -7.78
CA VAL A 16 1.59 15.08 -7.04
C VAL A 16 2.55 15.89 -7.92
N THR A 17 3.17 15.25 -8.92
CA THR A 17 4.09 15.90 -9.87
C THR A 17 3.39 16.79 -10.90
N ARG A 18 2.06 16.65 -11.04
CA ARG A 18 1.23 17.41 -11.98
C ARG A 18 0.40 18.51 -11.32
N LEU A 19 0.60 18.74 -10.02
CA LEU A 19 -0.07 19.82 -9.32
C LEU A 19 0.41 21.18 -9.82
N THR A 20 -0.55 22.05 -10.12
CA THR A 20 -0.26 23.45 -10.38
C THR A 20 0.07 24.19 -9.08
N VAL A 21 0.79 25.31 -9.17
CA VAL A 21 1.10 26.16 -8.00
C VAL A 21 -0.18 26.53 -7.23
N SER A 22 -1.27 26.86 -7.94
CA SER A 22 -2.53 27.21 -7.29
C SER A 22 -3.21 26.03 -6.59
N GLU A 23 -3.08 24.81 -7.12
CA GLU A 23 -3.60 23.60 -6.49
C GLU A 23 -2.79 23.27 -5.22
N THR A 24 -1.46 23.37 -5.30
CA THR A 24 -0.55 23.16 -4.16
C THR A 24 -0.85 24.13 -3.01
N GLU A 25 -0.96 25.43 -3.29
CA GLU A 25 -1.26 26.42 -2.25
C GLU A 25 -2.67 26.24 -1.64
N ASN A 26 -3.64 25.83 -2.46
CA ASN A 26 -4.98 25.53 -1.96
C ASN A 26 -5.00 24.30 -1.03
N LEU A 27 -4.27 23.24 -1.38
CA LEU A 27 -4.13 22.06 -0.52
C LEU A 27 -3.42 22.39 0.79
N ARG A 28 -2.34 23.19 0.74
CA ARG A 28 -1.63 23.65 1.94
C ARG A 28 -2.58 24.39 2.86
N GLU A 29 -3.33 25.35 2.35
CA GLU A 29 -4.26 26.12 3.17
C GLU A 29 -5.38 25.27 3.76
N ALA A 30 -5.94 24.33 2.99
CA ALA A 30 -6.95 23.40 3.51
C ALA A 30 -6.40 22.51 4.64
N LEU A 31 -5.20 21.93 4.46
CA LEU A 31 -4.59 21.10 5.50
C LEU A 31 -4.21 21.92 6.74
N ARG A 32 -3.76 23.17 6.58
CA ARG A 32 -3.49 24.10 7.68
C ARG A 32 -4.74 24.31 8.54
N ARG A 33 -5.91 24.45 7.91
CA ARG A 33 -7.20 24.60 8.61
C ARG A 33 -7.62 23.31 9.33
N ILE A 34 -7.48 22.15 8.71
CA ILE A 34 -7.76 20.87 9.39
C ILE A 34 -6.86 20.68 10.62
N LYS A 35 -5.59 21.07 10.53
CA LYS A 35 -4.65 21.01 11.65
C LYS A 35 -5.00 21.94 12.80
N ALA A 36 -5.67 23.05 12.51
CA ALA A 36 -6.17 23.98 13.51
C ALA A 36 -7.55 23.57 14.08
N ASP A 37 -8.22 22.61 13.44
CA ASP A 37 -9.53 22.13 13.86
C ASP A 37 -9.39 21.08 14.97
N ASN A 38 -10.03 21.35 16.11
CA ASN A 38 -10.09 20.47 17.27
C ASN A 38 -11.38 19.63 17.33
N GLY A 39 -12.23 19.71 16.31
CA GLY A 39 -13.45 18.93 16.18
C GLY A 39 -13.20 17.49 15.72
N SER A 40 -14.29 16.76 15.51
CA SER A 40 -14.28 15.35 15.08
C SER A 40 -13.72 15.13 13.67
N ASP A 41 -13.75 16.16 12.81
CA ASP A 41 -13.13 16.16 11.47
C ASP A 41 -11.76 16.87 11.45
N GLY A 42 -11.23 17.20 12.63
CA GLY A 42 -9.90 17.78 12.79
C GLY A 42 -8.78 16.77 12.61
N PHE A 43 -7.57 17.28 12.39
CA PHE A 43 -6.39 16.47 12.07
C PHE A 43 -6.15 15.34 13.07
N GLN A 44 -6.23 15.64 14.38
CA GLN A 44 -5.99 14.67 15.43
C GLN A 44 -7.02 13.54 15.45
N SER A 45 -8.30 13.90 15.27
CA SER A 45 -9.42 12.96 15.31
C SER A 45 -9.40 12.01 14.12
N ILE A 46 -9.11 12.53 12.93
CA ILE A 46 -9.01 11.66 11.74
C ILE A 46 -7.73 10.81 11.82
N ALA A 47 -6.59 11.36 12.25
CA ALA A 47 -5.35 10.59 12.42
C ALA A 47 -5.52 9.41 13.39
N SER A 48 -6.28 9.58 14.47
CA SER A 48 -6.51 8.52 15.46
C SER A 48 -7.32 7.33 14.95
N PHE A 49 -8.01 7.43 13.82
CA PHE A 49 -8.73 6.30 13.24
C PHE A 49 -7.79 5.17 12.83
N HIS A 50 -6.54 5.47 12.49
CA HIS A 50 -5.59 4.46 12.04
C HIS A 50 -4.98 3.70 13.21
N GLY A 51 -4.15 4.37 14.00
CA GLY A 51 -3.28 3.76 14.99
C GLY A 51 -3.57 4.24 16.40
N SER A 52 -2.77 5.20 16.86
CA SER A 52 -2.85 5.76 18.21
C SER A 52 -3.51 7.14 18.22
N PRO A 53 -4.30 7.51 19.25
CA PRO A 53 -4.81 6.64 20.31
C PRO A 53 -5.74 5.55 19.75
N PRO A 54 -5.72 4.32 20.33
CA PRO A 54 -6.54 3.22 19.83
C PRO A 54 -8.03 3.51 20.00
N GLY A 55 -8.81 3.33 18.93
CA GLY A 55 -10.26 3.54 18.91
C GLY A 55 -11.09 2.25 18.93
N CYS A 56 -10.44 1.08 18.85
CA CYS A 56 -11.10 -0.21 18.72
C CYS A 56 -10.76 -1.15 19.88
N GLU A 57 -11.50 -2.26 19.97
CA GLU A 57 -11.31 -3.28 21.00
C GLU A 57 -11.24 -4.67 20.37
N HIS A 58 -10.32 -5.50 20.86
CA HIS A 58 -10.20 -6.91 20.53
C HIS A 58 -9.91 -7.70 21.80
N GLU A 59 -10.74 -8.71 22.09
CA GLU A 59 -10.60 -9.54 23.31
C GLU A 59 -10.39 -8.71 24.59
N ASN A 60 -11.16 -7.62 24.75
CA ASN A 60 -11.08 -6.65 25.86
C ASN A 60 -9.77 -5.84 25.96
N HIS A 61 -8.95 -5.81 24.92
CA HIS A 61 -7.78 -4.94 24.81
C HIS A 61 -8.04 -3.83 23.80
N SER A 62 -7.59 -2.61 24.12
CA SER A 62 -7.64 -1.50 23.18
C SER A 62 -6.62 -1.71 22.07
N VAL A 63 -7.08 -1.60 20.82
CA VAL A 63 -6.29 -1.81 19.61
C VAL A 63 -6.56 -0.71 18.59
N ALA A 64 -5.61 -0.54 17.68
CA ALA A 64 -5.74 0.31 16.50
C ALA A 64 -6.92 -0.18 15.64
N CYS A 65 -7.69 0.74 15.05
CA CYS A 65 -8.84 0.35 14.22
C CYS A 65 -8.46 -0.01 12.78
N CYS A 66 -7.25 0.36 12.33
CA CYS A 66 -6.80 0.03 10.99
C CYS A 66 -6.81 -1.49 10.77
N ILE A 67 -7.27 -1.89 9.58
CA ILE A 67 -7.34 -3.28 9.16
C ILE A 67 -6.14 -3.56 8.28
N HIS A 68 -5.30 -4.51 8.70
CA HIS A 68 -4.11 -4.99 7.99
C HIS A 68 -4.07 -6.53 8.01
N GLY A 69 -3.36 -7.13 7.06
CA GLY A 69 -3.18 -8.58 6.92
C GLY A 69 -4.47 -9.33 6.61
N MET A 70 -5.43 -8.65 5.98
CA MET A 70 -6.82 -9.09 5.86
C MET A 70 -7.44 -8.57 4.58
N ALA A 71 -8.25 -9.40 3.91
CA ALA A 71 -8.82 -9.08 2.60
C ALA A 71 -9.70 -7.81 2.53
N ASN A 72 -10.09 -7.19 3.65
CA ASN A 72 -10.77 -5.88 3.68
C ASN A 72 -9.84 -4.67 3.90
N PHE A 73 -8.51 -4.88 3.92
CA PHE A 73 -7.49 -3.82 3.98
C PHE A 73 -7.69 -2.73 2.93
N PRO A 74 -7.88 -3.04 1.62
CA PRO A 74 -8.03 -2.01 0.59
C PRO A 74 -9.25 -1.11 0.82
N GLN A 75 -10.35 -1.69 1.31
CA GLN A 75 -11.59 -0.96 1.56
C GLN A 75 -11.52 -0.09 2.80
N TRP A 76 -10.89 -0.56 3.87
CA TRP A 76 -10.70 0.25 5.07
C TRP A 76 -9.89 1.49 4.74
N HIS A 77 -8.77 1.31 4.05
CA HIS A 77 -7.88 2.40 3.66
C HIS A 77 -8.48 3.33 2.60
N ARG A 78 -9.27 2.80 1.65
CA ARG A 78 -10.06 3.63 0.71
C ARG A 78 -11.03 4.57 1.43
N LEU A 79 -11.79 4.06 2.41
CA LEU A 79 -12.66 4.90 3.23
C LEU A 79 -11.86 5.88 4.09
N TYR A 80 -10.68 5.47 4.55
CA TYR A 80 -9.85 6.34 5.36
C TYR A 80 -9.33 7.56 4.59
N VAL A 81 -8.84 7.35 3.36
CA VAL A 81 -8.48 8.46 2.45
C VAL A 81 -9.72 9.32 2.17
N LYS A 82 -10.89 8.71 2.02
CA LYS A 82 -12.13 9.44 1.79
C LYS A 82 -12.52 10.32 2.99
N GLN A 83 -12.33 9.84 4.22
CA GLN A 83 -12.57 10.62 5.45
C GLN A 83 -11.71 11.89 5.45
N TRP A 84 -10.42 11.75 5.17
CA TRP A 84 -9.50 12.89 5.03
C TRP A 84 -9.88 13.85 3.90
N GLU A 85 -10.26 13.29 2.74
CA GLU A 85 -10.60 14.06 1.55
C GLU A 85 -11.85 14.92 1.75
N ASP A 86 -12.88 14.39 2.42
CA ASP A 86 -14.09 15.15 2.75
C ASP A 86 -13.78 16.26 3.75
N ALA A 87 -12.94 16.02 4.75
CA ALA A 87 -12.50 17.06 5.69
C ALA A 87 -11.72 18.17 4.97
N LEU A 88 -10.84 17.82 4.02
CA LEU A 88 -10.10 18.80 3.20
C LEU A 88 -11.04 19.62 2.33
N THR A 89 -12.02 18.95 1.73
CA THR A 89 -13.04 19.60 0.89
C THR A 89 -13.87 20.57 1.73
N ALA A 90 -14.28 20.19 2.94
CA ALA A 90 -15.01 21.05 3.87
C ALA A 90 -14.21 22.31 4.25
N GLN A 91 -12.87 22.21 4.30
CA GLN A 91 -11.97 23.34 4.55
C GLN A 91 -11.57 24.12 3.28
N GLY A 92 -12.12 23.76 2.11
CA GLY A 92 -11.98 24.51 0.86
C GLY A 92 -10.96 23.94 -0.13
N ALA A 93 -10.50 22.69 0.03
CA ALA A 93 -9.72 22.01 -1.00
C ALA A 93 -10.55 21.88 -2.29
N LYS A 94 -9.93 22.19 -3.43
CA LYS A 94 -10.55 22.22 -4.76
C LYS A 94 -10.26 20.97 -5.59
N ILE A 95 -9.35 20.14 -5.12
CA ILE A 95 -8.97 18.86 -5.72
C ILE A 95 -8.95 17.79 -4.63
N GLY A 96 -9.05 16.52 -5.03
CA GLY A 96 -8.88 15.39 -4.14
C GLY A 96 -7.44 15.26 -3.65
N ILE A 97 -7.22 14.33 -2.73
CA ILE A 97 -5.89 14.08 -2.17
C ILE A 97 -4.95 13.64 -3.30
N PRO A 98 -3.83 14.35 -3.56
CA PRO A 98 -2.91 13.97 -4.62
C PRO A 98 -2.28 12.61 -4.31
N TYR A 99 -1.98 11.83 -5.34
CA TYR A 99 -1.28 10.56 -5.20
C TYR A 99 0.19 10.71 -5.56
N TRP A 100 1.06 10.01 -4.85
CA TRP A 100 2.46 9.86 -5.22
C TRP A 100 2.68 8.50 -5.87
N ASP A 101 2.90 8.49 -7.19
CA ASP A 101 3.12 7.25 -7.94
C ASP A 101 4.55 6.71 -7.76
N TRP A 102 4.79 6.10 -6.59
CA TRP A 102 6.05 5.47 -6.22
C TRP A 102 6.41 4.22 -7.04
N THR A 103 5.56 3.79 -7.98
CA THR A 103 5.92 2.71 -8.92
C THR A 103 6.87 3.23 -10.00
N THR A 104 6.79 4.53 -10.30
CA THR A 104 7.73 5.22 -11.18
C THR A 104 9.08 5.47 -10.50
N ALA A 105 10.13 5.68 -11.27
CA ALA A 105 11.44 6.01 -10.70
C ALA A 105 11.45 7.43 -10.12
N PHE A 106 11.95 7.58 -8.90
CA PHE A 106 12.12 8.86 -8.22
C PHE A 106 13.43 8.88 -7.44
N THR A 107 14.03 10.04 -7.28
CA THR A 107 15.31 10.23 -6.56
C THR A 107 15.15 10.92 -5.22
N GLU A 108 13.97 11.47 -4.96
CA GLU A 108 13.63 12.20 -3.75
C GLU A 108 12.14 12.05 -3.44
N LEU A 109 11.76 12.38 -2.20
CA LEU A 109 10.34 12.46 -1.82
C LEU A 109 9.68 13.68 -2.49
N PRO A 110 8.34 13.67 -2.70
CA PRO A 110 7.65 14.77 -3.36
C PRO A 110 7.91 16.13 -2.69
N ALA A 111 8.15 17.17 -3.49
CA ALA A 111 8.39 18.54 -3.00
C ALA A 111 7.28 19.05 -2.05
N LEU A 112 6.03 18.63 -2.31
CA LEU A 112 4.88 18.96 -1.46
C LEU A 112 5.11 18.57 0.01
N VAL A 113 5.88 17.51 0.29
CA VAL A 113 6.12 17.03 1.65
C VAL A 113 7.53 17.32 2.17
N THR A 114 8.44 17.84 1.34
CA THR A 114 9.84 18.10 1.73
C THR A 114 10.18 19.58 1.89
N GLU A 115 9.43 20.49 1.26
CA GLU A 115 9.63 21.93 1.49
C GLU A 115 9.40 22.27 2.97
N GLU A 116 10.38 22.88 3.64
CA GLU A 116 10.34 23.09 5.10
C GLU A 116 9.55 24.34 5.51
N VAL A 117 9.56 25.38 4.67
CA VAL A 117 9.03 26.69 5.02
C VAL A 117 7.53 26.77 4.73
N ASP A 118 6.76 27.15 5.75
CA ASP A 118 5.31 27.37 5.67
C ASP A 118 4.52 26.22 5.01
N ASN A 119 4.94 24.98 5.28
CA ASN A 119 4.39 23.80 4.64
C ASN A 119 3.69 22.85 5.62
N PRO A 120 2.34 22.82 5.65
CA PRO A 120 1.61 21.90 6.50
C PRO A 120 1.71 20.43 6.05
N PHE A 121 2.27 20.11 4.88
CA PHE A 121 2.52 18.73 4.47
C PHE A 121 3.89 18.20 4.93
N HIS A 122 4.77 19.05 5.46
CA HIS A 122 6.12 18.65 5.86
C HIS A 122 6.11 17.64 7.03
N HIS A 123 5.29 17.91 8.05
CA HIS A 123 5.20 17.11 9.27
C HIS A 123 3.82 17.29 9.91
N GLY A 124 3.36 16.35 10.73
CA GLY A 124 2.22 16.51 11.62
C GLY A 124 2.65 16.58 13.08
N THR A 125 1.75 17.09 13.93
CA THR A 125 1.89 17.01 15.38
C THR A 125 1.05 15.85 15.86
N ILE A 126 1.60 15.01 16.72
CA ILE A 126 0.92 13.87 17.35
C ILE A 126 0.20 14.37 18.61
N TYR A 127 -0.85 13.68 19.05
CA TYR A 127 -1.65 14.05 20.23
C TYR A 127 -0.83 14.26 21.53
N ASN A 128 0.36 13.64 21.62
CA ASN A 128 1.29 13.78 22.75
C ASN A 128 2.25 14.99 22.62
N GLY A 129 2.15 15.78 21.54
CA GLY A 129 2.96 16.96 21.27
C GLY A 129 4.21 16.70 20.44
N GLU A 130 4.55 15.43 20.16
CA GLU A 130 5.67 15.08 19.30
C GLU A 130 5.40 15.42 17.84
N ILE A 131 6.46 15.55 17.04
CA ILE A 131 6.36 15.87 15.61
C ILE A 131 6.75 14.62 14.81
N THR A 132 5.98 14.32 13.76
CA THR A 132 6.33 13.23 12.86
C THR A 132 7.65 13.47 12.17
N THR A 133 8.47 12.44 12.06
CA THR A 133 9.78 12.53 11.40
C THR A 133 9.95 11.39 10.41
N ARG A 134 10.81 11.58 9.42
CA ARG A 134 11.12 10.60 8.39
C ARG A 134 12.61 10.35 8.40
N ALA A 135 13.02 9.10 8.23
CA ALA A 135 14.41 8.71 8.04
C ALA A 135 14.52 7.81 6.79
N PRO A 136 14.35 8.37 5.57
CA PRO A 136 14.29 7.57 4.36
C PRO A 136 15.53 6.69 4.20
N ARG A 137 15.31 5.41 3.89
CA ARG A 137 16.37 4.43 3.66
C ARG A 137 16.86 4.48 2.22
N ASP A 138 18.13 4.20 1.97
CA ASP A 138 18.71 4.20 0.62
C ASP A 138 17.98 3.27 -0.37
N LYS A 139 17.43 2.15 0.13
CA LYS A 139 16.62 1.18 -0.64
C LYS A 139 15.35 1.80 -1.24
N LEU A 140 14.89 2.94 -0.73
CA LEU A 140 13.74 3.66 -1.27
C LEU A 140 14.02 4.23 -2.66
N PHE A 141 15.25 4.71 -2.88
CA PHE A 141 15.66 5.39 -4.12
C PHE A 141 16.48 4.49 -5.04
N ASN A 142 17.11 3.46 -4.47
CA ASN A 142 17.95 2.51 -5.20
C ASN A 142 17.34 1.12 -5.10
N ASP A 143 17.02 0.52 -6.25
CA ASP A 143 16.48 -0.84 -6.29
C ASP A 143 17.47 -1.81 -5.61
N PRO A 144 17.07 -2.46 -4.50
CA PRO A 144 17.95 -3.37 -3.77
C PRO A 144 18.40 -4.57 -4.61
N GLU A 145 17.66 -4.93 -5.66
CA GLU A 145 18.00 -6.05 -6.56
C GLU A 145 18.87 -5.62 -7.75
N PHE A 146 19.16 -4.32 -7.91
CA PHE A 146 19.84 -3.76 -9.08
C PHE A 146 19.21 -4.20 -10.42
N GLY A 147 17.88 -4.36 -10.42
CA GLY A 147 17.10 -4.75 -11.58
C GLY A 147 17.05 -3.65 -12.64
N LYS A 148 16.64 -4.03 -13.85
CA LYS A 148 16.31 -3.04 -14.90
C LYS A 148 15.05 -2.24 -14.60
N GLU A 149 14.16 -2.82 -13.79
CA GLU A 149 12.87 -2.29 -13.39
C GLU A 149 12.87 -2.14 -11.87
N SER A 150 12.31 -1.05 -11.36
CA SER A 150 12.29 -0.77 -9.92
C SER A 150 11.61 -1.90 -9.13
N PHE A 151 12.03 -2.09 -7.88
CA PHE A 151 11.36 -2.97 -6.92
C PHE A 151 9.84 -2.76 -6.90
N PHE A 152 9.42 -1.52 -6.73
CA PHE A 152 8.01 -1.16 -6.65
C PHE A 152 7.22 -1.52 -7.92
N TYR A 153 7.80 -1.28 -9.10
CA TYR A 153 7.17 -1.66 -10.35
C TYR A 153 6.94 -3.17 -10.40
N ARG A 154 7.96 -3.98 -10.08
CA ARG A 154 7.88 -5.45 -10.15
C ARG A 154 6.85 -6.01 -9.18
N GLN A 155 6.83 -5.52 -7.93
CA GLN A 155 5.90 -6.00 -6.91
C GLN A 155 4.45 -5.63 -7.26
N VAL A 156 4.19 -4.38 -7.64
CA VAL A 156 2.85 -3.94 -8.05
C VAL A 156 2.40 -4.64 -9.32
N LEU A 157 3.29 -4.86 -10.28
CA LEU A 157 2.95 -5.59 -11.50
C LEU A 157 2.56 -7.05 -11.22
N LEU A 158 3.23 -7.71 -10.25
CA LEU A 158 2.84 -9.05 -9.81
C LEU A 158 1.47 -9.05 -9.12
N ALA A 159 1.14 -8.02 -8.35
CA ALA A 159 -0.20 -7.85 -7.79
C ALA A 159 -1.26 -7.68 -8.90
N LEU A 160 -1.02 -6.79 -9.87
CA LEU A 160 -1.93 -6.53 -10.99
C LEU A 160 -2.13 -7.75 -11.93
N GLU A 161 -1.19 -8.69 -11.90
CA GLU A 161 -1.27 -9.96 -12.61
C GLU A 161 -2.34 -10.91 -12.03
N GLN A 162 -2.65 -10.79 -10.74
CA GLN A 162 -3.58 -11.67 -10.04
C GLN A 162 -5.03 -11.43 -10.49
N THR A 163 -5.75 -12.53 -10.73
CA THR A 163 -7.16 -12.49 -11.16
C THR A 163 -8.14 -12.66 -10.01
N ASP A 164 -7.75 -13.35 -8.94
CA ASP A 164 -8.54 -13.45 -7.72
C ASP A 164 -8.25 -12.24 -6.82
N TYR A 165 -9.31 -11.73 -6.17
CA TYR A 165 -9.21 -10.55 -5.32
C TYR A 165 -8.29 -10.76 -4.12
N CYS A 166 -8.37 -11.92 -3.45
CA CYS A 166 -7.55 -12.16 -2.27
C CYS A 166 -6.12 -12.54 -2.64
N ASP A 167 -5.86 -13.13 -3.82
CA ASP A 167 -4.48 -13.26 -4.32
C ASP A 167 -3.87 -11.88 -4.62
N PHE A 168 -4.64 -10.98 -5.25
CA PHE A 168 -4.23 -9.59 -5.47
C PHE A 168 -3.91 -8.88 -4.16
N GLU A 169 -4.79 -9.00 -3.17
CA GLU A 169 -4.73 -8.25 -1.92
C GLU A 169 -3.44 -8.52 -1.14
N VAL A 170 -3.01 -9.79 -1.02
CA VAL A 170 -1.74 -10.12 -0.34
C VAL A 170 -0.54 -9.46 -1.02
N GLN A 171 -0.44 -9.52 -2.35
CA GLN A 171 0.67 -8.90 -3.07
C GLN A 171 0.64 -7.37 -2.94
N TYR A 172 -0.56 -6.82 -3.02
CA TYR A 172 -0.84 -5.39 -2.97
C TYR A 172 -0.50 -4.78 -1.59
N GLU A 173 -0.94 -5.40 -0.49
CA GLU A 173 -0.67 -4.90 0.86
C GLU A 173 0.84 -4.94 1.18
N ILE A 174 1.53 -6.02 0.82
CA ILE A 174 2.96 -6.14 1.07
C ILE A 174 3.77 -5.11 0.24
N SER A 175 3.33 -4.81 -0.99
CA SER A 175 3.93 -3.74 -1.79
C SER A 175 3.75 -2.36 -1.14
N HIS A 176 2.58 -2.12 -0.55
CA HIS A 176 2.27 -0.90 0.23
C HIS A 176 3.23 -0.75 1.44
N ASN A 177 3.44 -1.82 2.19
CA ASN A 177 4.24 -1.79 3.42
C ASN A 177 5.69 -1.33 3.21
N ALA A 178 6.25 -1.58 2.02
CA ALA A 178 7.63 -1.17 1.71
C ALA A 178 7.80 0.35 1.77
N ILE A 179 6.81 1.13 1.33
CA ILE A 179 6.88 2.60 1.43
C ILE A 179 6.85 3.05 2.89
N HIS A 180 5.98 2.46 3.71
CA HIS A 180 5.94 2.73 5.14
C HIS A 180 7.30 2.52 5.80
N SER A 181 7.87 1.33 5.61
CA SER A 181 9.16 0.97 6.20
C SER A 181 10.29 1.89 5.74
N TRP A 182 10.37 2.15 4.44
CA TRP A 182 11.54 2.81 3.87
C TRP A 182 11.47 4.33 3.94
N THR A 183 10.28 4.94 4.04
CA THR A 183 10.15 6.39 4.28
C THR A 183 10.29 6.73 5.77
N GLY A 184 9.67 5.96 6.66
CA GLY A 184 9.76 6.17 8.10
C GLY A 184 11.14 5.80 8.64
N GLY A 185 11.73 4.73 8.11
CA GLY A 185 13.04 4.23 8.55
C GLY A 185 13.06 3.92 10.04
N GLN A 186 14.12 4.38 10.70
CA GLN A 186 14.32 4.20 12.14
C GLN A 186 13.60 5.24 13.00
N SER A 187 12.76 6.10 12.40
CA SER A 187 12.02 7.10 13.17
C SER A 187 10.96 6.44 14.07
N PRO A 188 10.91 6.76 15.38
CA PRO A 188 9.85 6.28 16.26
C PRO A 188 8.50 6.98 16.02
N TYR A 189 8.47 8.09 15.27
CA TYR A 189 7.27 8.88 14.97
C TYR A 189 7.06 9.01 13.45
N GLY A 190 7.52 8.00 12.71
CA GLY A 190 7.49 7.99 11.25
C GLY A 190 6.49 7.00 10.68
N MET A 191 6.45 6.96 9.35
CA MET A 191 5.55 6.07 8.60
C MET A 191 5.81 4.58 8.82
N SER A 192 6.98 4.22 9.37
CA SER A 192 7.35 2.85 9.68
C SER A 192 6.65 2.29 10.92
N THR A 193 5.94 3.13 11.68
CA THR A 193 5.14 2.72 12.85
C THR A 193 3.65 2.70 12.52
N LEU A 194 2.94 1.66 12.95
CA LEU A 194 1.49 1.57 12.76
C LEU A 194 0.75 2.68 13.53
N GLU A 195 1.27 3.01 14.71
CA GLU A 195 0.68 3.96 15.65
C GLU A 195 0.66 5.39 15.12
N TYR A 196 1.76 5.81 14.48
CA TYR A 196 2.01 7.21 14.18
C TYR A 196 2.01 7.54 12.68
N THR A 197 2.00 6.55 11.79
CA THR A 197 2.10 6.79 10.34
C THR A 197 1.04 7.76 9.81
N ALA A 198 -0.20 7.68 10.30
CA ALA A 198 -1.30 8.53 9.86
C ALA A 198 -1.16 10.02 10.26
N TYR A 199 -0.26 10.34 11.19
CA TYR A 199 0.06 11.74 11.53
C TYR A 199 1.01 12.37 10.53
N ASP A 200 1.69 11.59 9.69
CA ASP A 200 2.56 12.14 8.66
C ASP A 200 1.74 12.47 7.41
N PRO A 201 1.68 13.72 6.91
CA PRO A 201 0.90 14.04 5.71
C PRO A 201 1.31 13.26 4.45
N LEU A 202 2.53 12.71 4.38
CA LEU A 202 2.95 11.80 3.30
C LEU A 202 2.08 10.54 3.24
N PHE A 203 1.53 10.10 4.38
CA PHE A 203 0.57 9.00 4.46
C PHE A 203 -0.58 9.18 3.46
N LEU A 204 -1.12 10.40 3.36
CA LEU A 204 -2.25 10.71 2.48
C LEU A 204 -1.88 10.53 1.00
N LEU A 205 -0.69 10.99 0.60
CA LEU A 205 -0.21 10.85 -0.77
C LEU A 205 0.07 9.39 -1.12
N HIS A 206 0.67 8.67 -0.18
CA HIS A 206 0.93 7.25 -0.33
C HIS A 206 -0.38 6.47 -0.49
N HIS A 207 -1.35 6.69 0.41
CA HIS A 207 -2.62 5.98 0.41
C HIS A 207 -3.54 6.35 -0.75
N SER A 208 -3.44 7.59 -1.25
CA SER A 208 -4.12 7.98 -2.49
C SER A 208 -3.60 7.17 -3.69
N ASN A 209 -2.29 6.87 -3.74
CA ASN A 209 -1.71 5.99 -4.77
C ASN A 209 -2.04 4.51 -4.56
N VAL A 210 -2.06 4.06 -3.31
CA VAL A 210 -2.45 2.69 -2.94
C VAL A 210 -3.88 2.46 -3.43
N ASP A 211 -4.82 3.33 -3.07
CA ASP A 211 -6.19 3.26 -3.58
C ASP A 211 -6.27 3.37 -5.12
N ARG A 212 -5.39 4.16 -5.74
CA ARG A 212 -5.30 4.24 -7.21
C ARG A 212 -4.92 2.90 -7.82
N GLN A 213 -3.95 2.20 -7.26
CA GLN A 213 -3.55 0.86 -7.72
C GLN A 213 -4.70 -0.14 -7.58
N PHE A 214 -5.51 -0.04 -6.52
CA PHE A 214 -6.73 -0.85 -6.41
C PHE A 214 -7.74 -0.49 -7.52
N ALA A 215 -7.95 0.80 -7.83
CA ALA A 215 -8.80 1.21 -8.95
C ALA A 215 -8.27 0.72 -10.32
N ILE A 216 -6.95 0.71 -10.52
CA ILE A 216 -6.30 0.14 -11.73
C ILE A 216 -6.58 -1.36 -11.82
N TRP A 217 -6.43 -2.11 -10.73
CA TRP A 217 -6.78 -3.53 -10.69
C TRP A 217 -8.26 -3.75 -11.03
N GLN A 218 -9.17 -2.95 -10.47
CA GLN A 218 -10.60 -3.02 -10.80
C GLN A 218 -10.87 -2.75 -12.29
N ALA A 219 -10.18 -1.79 -12.90
CA ALA A 219 -10.28 -1.51 -14.32
C ALA A 219 -9.75 -2.67 -15.19
N LEU A 220 -8.64 -3.29 -14.79
CA LEU A 220 -8.11 -4.52 -15.42
C LEU A 220 -9.10 -5.68 -15.32
N GLN A 221 -9.68 -5.91 -14.14
CA GLN A 221 -10.66 -6.97 -13.94
C GLN A 221 -11.91 -6.75 -14.81
N LYS A 222 -12.38 -5.49 -14.90
CA LYS A 222 -13.47 -5.12 -15.82
C LYS A 222 -13.10 -5.39 -17.27
N PHE A 223 -11.89 -5.06 -17.69
CA PHE A 223 -11.39 -5.35 -19.04
C PHE A 223 -11.31 -6.85 -19.34
N ARG A 224 -10.88 -7.66 -18.35
CA ARG A 224 -10.82 -9.12 -18.43
C ARG A 224 -12.20 -9.81 -18.37
N GLY A 225 -13.28 -9.06 -18.14
CA GLY A 225 -14.62 -9.62 -17.92
C GLY A 225 -14.78 -10.35 -16.58
N LEU A 226 -13.93 -10.04 -15.60
CA LEU A 226 -13.93 -10.63 -14.26
C LEU A 226 -14.66 -9.73 -13.25
N PRO A 227 -15.09 -10.27 -12.10
CA PRO A 227 -15.64 -9.45 -11.02
C PRO A 227 -14.62 -8.39 -10.54
N TYR A 228 -15.05 -7.12 -10.56
CA TYR A 228 -14.24 -5.97 -10.13
C TYR A 228 -14.88 -5.18 -8.98
N ASN A 229 -16.21 -5.30 -8.82
CA ASN A 229 -16.98 -4.66 -7.74
C ASN A 229 -17.48 -5.65 -6.67
N SER A 230 -16.87 -6.83 -6.63
CA SER A 230 -17.17 -7.89 -5.68
C SER A 230 -16.00 -8.86 -5.64
N ALA A 231 -15.83 -9.56 -4.53
CA ALA A 231 -14.91 -10.68 -4.41
C ALA A 231 -15.69 -11.97 -4.12
N ASN A 232 -15.15 -13.11 -4.56
CA ASN A 232 -15.70 -14.44 -4.26
C ASN A 232 -15.01 -15.11 -3.06
N CYS A 233 -14.00 -14.46 -2.48
CA CYS A 233 -13.25 -14.87 -1.30
C CYS A 233 -13.54 -13.91 -0.13
N ALA A 234 -13.21 -14.32 1.10
CA ALA A 234 -13.39 -13.54 2.32
C ALA A 234 -14.80 -12.92 2.52
N ILE A 235 -15.85 -13.58 2.00
CA ILE A 235 -17.22 -13.02 1.93
C ILE A 235 -17.71 -12.52 3.29
N GLN A 236 -17.49 -13.29 4.36
CA GLN A 236 -17.96 -12.92 5.70
C GLN A 236 -17.32 -11.62 6.18
N LEU A 237 -16.00 -11.50 6.02
CA LEU A 237 -15.22 -10.31 6.38
C LEU A 237 -15.70 -9.08 5.60
N LEU A 238 -15.94 -9.24 4.29
CA LEU A 238 -16.39 -8.15 3.44
C LEU A 238 -17.79 -7.60 3.77
N HIS A 239 -18.60 -8.38 4.50
CA HIS A 239 -19.94 -7.96 4.95
C HIS A 239 -19.92 -7.20 6.28
N GLN A 240 -18.82 -7.25 7.04
CA GLN A 240 -18.71 -6.60 8.34
C GLN A 240 -18.53 -5.08 8.16
N PRO A 241 -19.25 -4.26 8.93
CA PRO A 241 -18.97 -2.83 9.03
C PRO A 241 -17.58 -2.60 9.62
N MET A 242 -16.82 -1.70 9.02
CA MET A 242 -15.48 -1.33 9.43
C MET A 242 -15.54 -0.15 10.40
N ARG A 243 -14.96 -0.32 11.58
CA ARG A 243 -14.80 0.74 12.59
C ARG A 243 -13.55 1.58 12.29
N PRO A 244 -13.53 2.86 12.70
CA PRO A 244 -14.62 3.58 13.37
C PRO A 244 -15.63 4.18 12.37
N PHE A 245 -15.52 3.91 11.06
CA PHE A 245 -16.43 4.48 10.06
C PHE A 245 -17.90 4.17 10.35
N SER A 246 -18.20 2.96 10.81
CA SER A 246 -19.56 2.53 11.17
C SER A 246 -20.11 3.18 12.44
N ASP A 247 -19.28 3.87 13.22
CA ASP A 247 -19.68 4.37 14.53
C ASP A 247 -20.63 5.57 14.41
N ALA A 248 -21.46 5.74 15.43
CA ALA A 248 -22.50 6.76 15.42
C ALA A 248 -21.93 8.18 15.55
N ASP A 249 -20.78 8.31 16.20
CA ASP A 249 -20.02 9.54 16.42
C ASP A 249 -19.16 9.96 15.21
N ASN A 250 -18.93 9.06 14.25
CA ASN A 250 -18.39 9.46 12.95
C ASN A 250 -19.39 10.40 12.25
N VAL A 251 -19.02 11.67 12.19
CA VAL A 251 -19.84 12.76 11.64
C VAL A 251 -19.93 12.72 10.11
N ASN A 252 -19.04 11.99 9.43
CA ASN A 252 -19.06 11.88 7.98
C ASN A 252 -20.14 10.86 7.52
N PRO A 253 -21.24 11.33 6.89
CA PRO A 253 -22.32 10.44 6.47
C PRO A 253 -21.93 9.51 5.32
N VAL A 254 -20.97 9.90 4.48
CA VAL A 254 -20.54 9.12 3.31
C VAL A 254 -19.79 7.87 3.77
N THR A 255 -18.79 8.04 4.64
CA THR A 255 -18.01 6.90 5.16
C THR A 255 -18.85 6.01 6.06
N ARG A 256 -19.75 6.57 6.86
CA ARG A 256 -20.68 5.79 7.71
C ARG A 256 -21.66 4.93 6.91
N THR A 257 -22.25 5.50 5.86
CA THR A 257 -23.21 4.78 4.99
C THR A 257 -22.54 3.66 4.19
N ASN A 258 -21.26 3.83 3.83
CA ASN A 258 -20.49 2.84 3.08
C ASN A 258 -19.51 2.05 3.97
N SER A 259 -19.75 1.97 5.27
CA SER A 259 -18.80 1.38 6.23
C SER A 259 -18.52 -0.11 6.04
N ARG A 260 -19.32 -0.86 5.27
CA ARG A 260 -19.05 -2.28 4.96
C ARG A 260 -18.10 -2.36 3.77
N ALA A 261 -17.06 -3.18 3.85
CA ALA A 261 -16.08 -3.31 2.77
C ALA A 261 -16.73 -3.61 1.40
N ARG A 262 -17.76 -4.46 1.34
CA ARG A 262 -18.48 -4.74 0.09
C ARG A 262 -19.07 -3.49 -0.60
N ASP A 263 -19.44 -2.46 0.17
CA ASP A 263 -20.06 -1.23 -0.35
C ASP A 263 -19.00 -0.27 -0.95
N VAL A 264 -17.73 -0.47 -0.58
CA VAL A 264 -16.57 0.38 -0.89
C VAL A 264 -15.85 -0.01 -2.18
N PHE A 265 -16.13 -1.22 -2.72
CA PHE A 265 -15.59 -1.61 -4.03
C PHE A 265 -15.94 -0.60 -5.12
N ASN A 266 -17.19 -0.16 -5.19
CA ASN A 266 -17.60 0.84 -6.17
C ASN A 266 -17.23 2.24 -5.69
N TYR A 267 -15.99 2.68 -5.99
CA TYR A 267 -15.49 3.98 -5.55
C TYR A 267 -16.27 5.18 -6.14
N ASP A 268 -17.01 5.01 -7.25
CA ASP A 268 -17.89 6.05 -7.78
C ASP A 268 -18.93 6.49 -6.75
N ARG A 269 -19.35 5.59 -5.82
CA ARG A 269 -20.27 5.91 -4.73
C ARG A 269 -19.69 6.90 -3.71
N LEU A 270 -18.37 7.05 -3.70
CA LEU A 270 -17.63 7.93 -2.79
C LEU A 270 -17.35 9.31 -3.42
N ASN A 271 -17.82 9.56 -4.66
CA ASN A 271 -17.71 10.85 -5.34
C ASN A 271 -16.26 11.38 -5.46
N TYR A 272 -15.31 10.51 -5.78
CA TYR A 272 -13.97 10.90 -6.21
C TYR A 272 -13.57 10.15 -7.48
N GLN A 273 -12.59 10.69 -8.19
CA GLN A 273 -12.04 10.12 -9.42
C GLN A 273 -10.52 10.32 -9.45
N TYR A 274 -9.84 9.58 -10.32
CA TYR A 274 -8.44 9.82 -10.66
C TYR A 274 -8.36 10.58 -11.98
N ASP A 275 -7.36 11.45 -12.12
CA ASP A 275 -7.08 12.08 -13.42
C ASP A 275 -6.70 11.05 -14.49
N ASP A 276 -6.00 9.99 -14.08
CA ASP A 276 -5.58 8.91 -14.96
C ASP A 276 -5.40 7.56 -14.23
N LEU A 277 -5.86 6.48 -14.86
CA LEU A 277 -5.63 5.08 -14.43
C LEU A 277 -4.55 4.38 -15.27
N ASN A 278 -3.87 5.07 -16.19
CA ASN A 278 -2.75 4.50 -16.92
C ASN A 278 -1.61 4.16 -15.95
N PHE A 279 -1.03 2.97 -16.12
CA PHE A 279 0.10 2.50 -15.31
C PHE A 279 1.37 2.61 -16.13
N HIS A 280 2.33 3.45 -15.70
CA HIS A 280 3.57 3.68 -16.46
C HIS A 280 3.32 4.13 -17.92
N GLY A 281 2.27 4.94 -18.13
CA GLY A 281 1.86 5.41 -19.46
C GLY A 281 1.13 4.37 -20.32
N LEU A 282 0.96 3.15 -19.82
CA LEU A 282 0.17 2.10 -20.48
C LEU A 282 -1.31 2.27 -20.14
N SER A 283 -2.16 2.27 -21.16
CA SER A 283 -3.59 2.08 -20.99
C SER A 283 -3.89 0.72 -20.36
N ILE A 284 -5.10 0.53 -19.82
CA ILE A 284 -5.52 -0.74 -19.22
C ILE A 284 -5.39 -1.92 -20.19
N SER A 285 -5.66 -1.71 -21.49
CA SER A 285 -5.47 -2.73 -22.53
C SER A 285 -3.99 -3.08 -22.70
N GLU A 286 -3.11 -2.08 -22.83
CA GLU A 286 -1.68 -2.28 -23.02
C GLU A 286 -1.02 -2.89 -21.77
N LEU A 287 -1.48 -2.50 -20.58
CA LEU A 287 -1.07 -3.11 -19.32
C LEU A 287 -1.46 -4.59 -19.28
N ASN A 288 -2.69 -4.93 -19.67
CA ASN A 288 -3.11 -6.32 -19.74
C ASN A 288 -2.21 -7.12 -20.72
N ASP A 289 -1.89 -6.56 -21.88
CA ASP A 289 -1.00 -7.17 -22.86
C ASP A 289 0.43 -7.39 -22.31
N VAL A 290 0.94 -6.49 -21.47
CA VAL A 290 2.21 -6.68 -20.76
C VAL A 290 2.12 -7.81 -19.75
N LEU A 291 1.04 -7.85 -18.97
CA LEU A 291 0.82 -8.88 -17.95
C LEU A 291 0.68 -10.28 -18.56
N GLU A 292 -0.06 -10.42 -19.66
CA GLU A 292 -0.21 -11.70 -20.34
C GLU A 292 1.11 -12.17 -20.98
N ARG A 293 1.90 -11.26 -21.57
CA ARG A 293 3.24 -11.59 -22.07
C ARG A 293 4.20 -12.07 -20.98
N ARG A 294 4.06 -11.58 -19.75
CA ARG A 294 4.86 -12.06 -18.61
C ARG A 294 4.52 -13.51 -18.25
N LYS A 295 3.24 -13.89 -18.34
CA LYS A 295 2.76 -15.25 -18.09
C LYS A 295 3.23 -16.27 -19.13
N GLU A 296 3.71 -15.83 -20.30
CA GLU A 296 4.30 -16.74 -21.31
C GLU A 296 5.63 -17.36 -20.87
N LYS A 297 6.32 -16.74 -19.90
CA LYS A 297 7.59 -17.24 -19.38
C LYS A 297 7.37 -18.09 -18.13
N ALA A 298 8.11 -19.18 -18.04
CA ALA A 298 8.18 -19.96 -16.81
C ALA A 298 8.84 -19.13 -15.70
N ARG A 299 8.30 -19.21 -14.49
CA ARG A 299 8.79 -18.47 -13.31
C ARG A 299 8.87 -19.38 -12.09
N ILE A 300 9.74 -18.99 -11.17
CA ILE A 300 9.93 -19.64 -9.87
C ILE A 300 9.60 -18.61 -8.80
N PHE A 301 8.68 -18.95 -7.90
CA PHE A 301 8.27 -18.09 -6.80
C PHE A 301 8.70 -18.68 -5.46
N ALA A 302 9.25 -17.83 -4.58
CA ALA A 302 9.31 -18.09 -3.15
C ALA A 302 7.99 -17.61 -2.52
N GLU A 303 7.32 -18.48 -1.79
CA GLU A 303 5.98 -18.26 -1.25
C GLU A 303 6.00 -18.25 0.28
N PHE A 304 5.63 -17.12 0.89
CA PHE A 304 5.67 -16.90 2.34
C PHE A 304 4.26 -16.90 2.93
N LEU A 305 4.06 -17.62 4.03
CA LEU A 305 2.88 -17.50 4.86
C LEU A 305 3.15 -16.46 5.95
N LEU A 306 2.58 -15.26 5.81
CA LEU A 306 2.83 -14.14 6.72
C LEU A 306 1.71 -14.00 7.75
N HIS A 307 2.08 -13.57 8.95
CA HIS A 307 1.18 -13.23 10.05
C HIS A 307 1.73 -12.05 10.84
N GLY A 308 0.89 -11.45 11.68
CA GLY A 308 1.29 -10.37 12.58
C GLY A 308 2.40 -10.81 13.54
N ILE A 309 3.44 -10.00 13.66
CA ILE A 309 4.61 -10.23 14.53
C ILE A 309 4.70 -9.22 15.67
N GLY A 310 3.71 -8.33 15.82
CA GLY A 310 3.65 -7.30 16.87
C GLY A 310 4.58 -6.10 16.63
N ALA A 311 5.22 -6.02 15.46
CA ALA A 311 6.18 -4.98 15.14
C ALA A 311 6.32 -4.83 13.62
N SER A 312 6.71 -3.63 13.19
CA SER A 312 7.20 -3.43 11.82
C SER A 312 8.60 -3.98 11.65
N ALA A 313 8.84 -4.66 10.54
CA ALA A 313 10.15 -5.21 10.19
C ALA A 313 10.36 -5.26 8.68
N ASP A 314 11.62 -5.16 8.26
CA ASP A 314 12.03 -5.57 6.92
C ASP A 314 12.54 -7.00 6.96
N VAL A 315 12.08 -7.76 5.99
CA VAL A 315 12.54 -9.12 5.74
C VAL A 315 13.44 -9.08 4.52
N THR A 316 14.64 -9.61 4.66
CA THR A 316 15.54 -9.91 3.54
C THR A 316 15.79 -11.40 3.55
N PHE A 317 15.86 -11.99 2.36
CA PHE A 317 16.16 -13.42 2.25
C PHE A 317 17.14 -13.67 1.11
N ASP A 318 18.05 -14.60 1.37
CA ASP A 318 19.06 -15.06 0.43
C ASP A 318 18.75 -16.49 0.01
N LEU A 319 19.00 -16.81 -1.26
CA LEU A 319 18.96 -18.17 -1.78
C LEU A 319 20.38 -18.71 -1.77
N CYS A 320 20.59 -19.87 -1.17
CA CYS A 320 21.90 -20.51 -1.05
C CYS A 320 21.90 -21.89 -1.70
N ASP A 321 22.94 -22.19 -2.48
CA ASP A 321 23.14 -23.52 -3.06
C ASP A 321 23.58 -24.57 -2.00
N SER A 322 23.82 -25.80 -2.44
CA SER A 322 24.31 -26.89 -1.58
C SER A 322 25.73 -26.68 -1.01
N HIS A 323 26.45 -25.64 -1.44
CA HIS A 323 27.80 -25.29 -1.00
C HIS A 323 27.82 -23.99 -0.18
N ASP A 324 26.65 -23.50 0.28
CA ASP A 324 26.47 -22.24 1.00
C ASP A 324 26.92 -21.00 0.20
N HIS A 325 26.92 -21.07 -1.13
CA HIS A 325 27.03 -19.87 -1.95
C HIS A 325 25.67 -19.20 -2.04
N CYS A 326 25.55 -18.05 -1.35
CA CYS A 326 24.31 -17.31 -1.23
C CYS A 326 24.25 -16.11 -2.17
N GLU A 327 23.06 -15.85 -2.70
CA GLU A 327 22.73 -14.66 -3.47
C GLU A 327 21.49 -14.00 -2.89
N PHE A 328 21.48 -12.67 -2.83
CA PHE A 328 20.33 -11.90 -2.38
C PHE A 328 19.12 -12.23 -3.26
N ALA A 329 18.08 -12.79 -2.66
CA ALA A 329 16.92 -13.28 -3.39
C ALA A 329 15.76 -12.28 -3.36
N GLY A 330 15.61 -11.50 -2.29
CA GLY A 330 14.59 -10.47 -2.26
C GLY A 330 14.40 -9.82 -0.89
N THR A 331 13.45 -8.88 -0.86
CA THR A 331 13.05 -8.20 0.37
C THR A 331 11.60 -7.77 0.35
N PHE A 332 10.96 -7.75 1.51
CA PHE A 332 9.63 -7.19 1.71
C PHE A 332 9.51 -6.61 3.11
N ALA A 333 8.47 -5.81 3.35
CA ALA A 333 8.23 -5.20 4.65
C ALA A 333 6.91 -5.70 5.26
N ILE A 334 6.91 -5.86 6.57
CA ILE A 334 5.72 -6.06 7.39
C ILE A 334 5.52 -4.77 8.19
N LEU A 335 4.31 -4.20 8.10
CA LEU A 335 3.88 -3.10 8.94
C LEU A 335 3.14 -3.66 10.15
N GLY A 336 3.47 -3.19 11.34
CA GLY A 336 2.83 -3.64 12.57
C GLY A 336 3.24 -2.80 13.77
N GLY A 337 2.72 -3.16 14.93
CA GLY A 337 3.02 -2.47 16.17
C GLY A 337 2.29 -3.07 17.37
N PRO A 338 2.60 -2.67 18.59
CA PRO A 338 1.97 -3.17 19.81
C PRO A 338 0.44 -3.00 19.87
N LEU A 339 -0.14 -2.07 19.09
CA LEU A 339 -1.59 -1.86 19.04
C LEU A 339 -2.29 -2.63 17.90
N GLU A 340 -1.58 -3.45 17.13
CA GLU A 340 -2.17 -4.12 15.97
C GLU A 340 -3.21 -5.18 16.34
N HIS A 341 -4.21 -5.37 15.47
CA HIS A 341 -5.05 -6.56 15.52
C HIS A 341 -4.22 -7.80 15.15
N PRO A 342 -4.46 -8.96 15.77
CA PRO A 342 -3.90 -10.21 15.27
C PRO A 342 -4.39 -10.50 13.85
N TRP A 343 -3.47 -10.82 12.95
CA TRP A 343 -3.79 -11.15 11.56
C TRP A 343 -2.90 -12.27 11.04
N ALA A 344 -3.40 -13.00 10.06
CA ALA A 344 -2.66 -14.00 9.30
C ALA A 344 -3.30 -14.11 7.92
N PHE A 345 -2.49 -14.05 6.86
CA PHE A 345 -3.03 -14.27 5.52
C PHE A 345 -3.52 -15.71 5.37
N ASP A 346 -4.62 -15.89 4.64
CA ASP A 346 -5.11 -17.20 4.23
C ASP A 346 -4.39 -17.74 2.98
N ARG A 347 -3.60 -16.88 2.32
CA ARG A 347 -2.86 -17.14 1.09
C ARG A 347 -1.39 -16.79 1.25
N LEU A 348 -0.57 -17.31 0.34
CA LEU A 348 0.87 -17.08 0.35
C LEU A 348 1.24 -15.78 -0.38
N PHE A 349 2.13 -15.00 0.23
CA PHE A 349 2.80 -13.91 -0.45
C PHE A 349 3.84 -14.48 -1.42
N LYS A 350 3.83 -14.10 -2.71
CA LYS A 350 4.70 -14.65 -3.75
C LYS A 350 5.79 -13.66 -4.10
N TYR A 351 7.02 -14.13 -4.19
CA TYR A 351 8.15 -13.36 -4.64
C TYR A 351 8.81 -14.04 -5.83
N ASP A 352 8.97 -13.34 -6.95
CA ASP A 352 9.62 -13.90 -8.15
C ASP A 352 11.14 -14.01 -7.91
N VAL A 353 11.64 -15.24 -7.82
CA VAL A 353 13.05 -15.57 -7.58
C VAL A 353 13.70 -16.21 -8.81
N THR A 354 13.05 -16.14 -9.97
CA THR A 354 13.50 -16.79 -11.22
C THR A 354 14.93 -16.39 -11.59
N ASP A 355 15.25 -15.09 -11.50
CA ASP A 355 16.56 -14.56 -11.88
C ASP A 355 17.67 -15.07 -10.95
N VAL A 356 17.37 -15.21 -9.66
CA VAL A 356 18.33 -15.65 -8.64
C VAL A 356 18.60 -17.16 -8.76
N PHE A 357 17.56 -17.95 -9.02
CA PHE A 357 17.72 -19.36 -9.40
C PHE A 357 18.60 -19.51 -10.64
N SER A 358 18.37 -18.68 -11.67
CA SER A 358 19.19 -18.68 -12.88
C SER A 358 20.64 -18.28 -12.59
N LYS A 359 20.87 -17.30 -11.71
CA LYS A 359 22.20 -16.81 -11.33
C LYS A 359 23.03 -17.87 -10.60
N LEU A 360 22.39 -18.62 -9.70
CA LEU A 360 23.01 -19.73 -8.97
C LEU A 360 23.02 -21.05 -9.76
N HIS A 361 22.52 -21.05 -11.00
CA HIS A 361 22.39 -22.25 -11.84
C HIS A 361 21.56 -23.37 -11.17
N LEU A 362 20.58 -22.99 -10.35
CA LEU A 362 19.68 -23.90 -9.66
C LEU A 362 18.44 -24.18 -10.50
N ARG A 363 17.90 -25.39 -10.35
CA ARG A 363 16.57 -25.76 -10.80
C ARG A 363 15.64 -25.87 -9.60
N PRO A 364 14.30 -25.88 -9.79
CA PRO A 364 13.37 -26.08 -8.68
C PRO A 364 13.59 -27.38 -7.89
N ASP A 365 14.15 -28.41 -8.53
CA ASP A 365 14.49 -29.72 -7.96
C ASP A 365 15.92 -29.81 -7.40
N SER A 366 16.72 -28.74 -7.49
CA SER A 366 18.06 -28.69 -6.89
C SER A 366 18.00 -28.69 -5.36
N GLU A 367 19.11 -29.03 -4.71
CA GLU A 367 19.28 -28.83 -3.28
C GLU A 367 19.70 -27.37 -3.01
N TYR A 368 18.91 -26.66 -2.22
CA TYR A 368 19.12 -25.26 -1.84
C TYR A 368 18.37 -24.97 -0.53
N HIS A 369 18.67 -23.84 0.09
CA HIS A 369 17.92 -23.33 1.24
C HIS A 369 17.82 -21.80 1.20
N PHE A 370 16.92 -21.26 2.03
CA PHE A 370 16.75 -19.83 2.21
C PHE A 370 17.26 -19.39 3.58
N ASN A 371 18.09 -18.36 3.61
CA ASN A 371 18.46 -17.65 4.83
C ASN A 371 17.59 -16.41 4.97
N ILE A 372 16.79 -16.34 6.04
CA ILE A 372 15.88 -15.22 6.30
C ILE A 372 16.46 -14.37 7.43
N HIS A 373 16.54 -13.07 7.17
CA HIS A 373 16.88 -12.06 8.15
C HIS A 373 15.70 -11.12 8.34
N ILE A 374 15.29 -10.93 9.59
CA ILE A 374 14.18 -10.06 9.96
C ILE A 374 14.74 -8.95 10.82
N VAL A 375 14.66 -7.71 10.35
CA VAL A 375 15.20 -6.54 11.06
C VAL A 375 14.05 -5.60 11.39
N SER A 376 13.80 -5.42 12.68
CA SER A 376 12.85 -4.43 13.19
C SER A 376 13.23 -3.02 12.73
N VAL A 377 12.24 -2.13 12.64
CA VAL A 377 12.46 -0.71 12.32
C VAL A 377 13.48 -0.02 13.24
N ASN A 378 13.65 -0.48 14.49
CA ASN A 378 14.66 0.06 15.40
C ASN A 378 16.08 -0.49 15.16
N GLY A 379 16.27 -1.34 14.15
CA GLY A 379 17.54 -1.98 13.80
C GLY A 379 17.85 -3.28 14.53
N THR A 380 16.96 -3.76 15.42
CA THR A 380 17.14 -5.03 16.12
C THR A 380 16.84 -6.20 15.18
N GLU A 381 17.76 -7.17 15.10
CA GLU A 381 17.49 -8.44 14.43
C GLU A 381 16.52 -9.28 15.28
N LEU A 382 15.43 -9.72 14.66
CA LEU A 382 14.41 -10.56 15.27
C LEU A 382 14.70 -12.03 14.96
N ASP A 383 14.05 -12.92 15.72
CA ASP A 383 14.15 -14.37 15.47
C ASP A 383 13.63 -14.70 14.06
N SER A 384 14.47 -15.32 13.23
CA SER A 384 14.12 -15.72 11.87
C SER A 384 12.94 -16.70 11.83
N HIS A 385 12.66 -17.44 12.91
CA HIS A 385 11.52 -18.35 13.01
C HIS A 385 10.16 -17.65 13.14
N LEU A 386 10.13 -16.33 13.34
CA LEU A 386 8.89 -15.56 13.27
C LEU A 386 8.23 -15.66 11.90
N ILE A 387 9.00 -15.95 10.85
CA ILE A 387 8.49 -16.22 9.51
C ILE A 387 8.99 -17.60 9.10
N ARG A 388 8.06 -18.48 8.71
CA ARG A 388 8.43 -19.81 8.22
C ARG A 388 9.23 -19.67 6.92
N SER A 389 10.20 -20.55 6.73
CA SER A 389 10.92 -20.68 5.45
C SER A 389 9.92 -20.79 4.29
N PRO A 390 10.17 -20.10 3.16
CA PRO A 390 9.21 -20.07 2.06
C PRO A 390 9.13 -21.44 1.38
N THR A 391 7.96 -21.72 0.81
CA THR A 391 7.81 -22.81 -0.16
C THR A 391 8.22 -22.32 -1.55
N VAL A 392 8.68 -23.21 -2.42
CA VAL A 392 9.02 -22.85 -3.80
C VAL A 392 7.99 -23.41 -4.76
N GLN A 393 7.43 -22.54 -5.59
CA GLN A 393 6.48 -22.89 -6.65
C GLN A 393 7.09 -22.61 -8.02
N PHE A 394 7.15 -23.63 -8.86
CA PHE A 394 7.41 -23.46 -10.29
C PHE A 394 6.08 -23.25 -11.03
N VAL A 395 5.98 -22.15 -11.78
CA VAL A 395 4.82 -21.82 -12.61
C VAL A 395 5.25 -21.92 -14.08
N PRO A 396 4.70 -22.87 -14.87
CA PRO A 396 5.03 -22.98 -16.28
C PRO A 396 4.49 -21.78 -17.07
N GLY A 397 5.20 -21.41 -18.13
CA GLY A 397 4.74 -20.37 -19.05
C GLY A 397 3.60 -20.88 -19.93
N VAL A 398 2.59 -20.02 -20.19
CA VAL A 398 1.42 -20.34 -21.01
C VAL A 398 1.34 -19.38 -22.19
N LYS A 399 1.34 -19.90 -23.42
CA LYS A 399 1.32 -19.11 -24.67
C LYS A 399 -0.08 -18.96 -25.29
N ASP A 400 -1.11 -18.86 -24.47
CA ASP A 400 -2.49 -18.96 -24.98
C ASP A 400 -3.11 -17.62 -25.40
N TYR A 401 -2.57 -16.47 -24.99
CA TYR A 401 -3.32 -15.21 -25.07
C TYR A 401 -3.48 -14.64 -26.49
N TYR A 402 -2.44 -14.70 -27.33
CA TYR A 402 -2.48 -14.19 -28.70
C TYR A 402 -2.74 -15.26 -29.77
N GLU A 403 -2.79 -16.54 -29.38
CA GLU A 403 -3.06 -17.65 -30.31
C GLU A 403 -4.57 -17.98 -30.42
N LYS A 404 -5.44 -17.28 -29.67
CA LYS A 404 -6.91 -17.33 -29.79
C LYS A 404 -7.44 -16.07 -30.45
#